data_AF-A0A455U7C2-F1
#
_entry.id   AF-A0A455U7C2-F1
#
_cell.length_a   1.000
_cell.length_b   1.000
_cell.length_c   1.000
_cell.angle_alpha   90.00
_cell.angle_beta   90.00
_cell.angle_gamma   90.00
#
_symmetry.space_group_name_H-M   'P 1'
#
loop_
_entity.id
_entity.type
_entity.pdbx_description
1 polymer ?
#
loop_
_entity_poly.entity_id
_entity_poly.type
_entity_poly.pdbx_seq_one_letter_code
_entity_poly.pdbx_strand_id
1 'polypeptide(L)'
;MLAIVAYWALFVAGTTVVSPMVGSVAPDSPAAEAGLAEGHEIVAIQGDEMRSWEDVNLKLVSIIGFSGELNIDARPEGASDAQRYGLPVNDYLVRQDPPQPLQTLGITPWQPEFPAVLGQVVSGRPQIRQA
;
A
#
# COMPACT_ATOMS: atom_id res chain seq x y z
N MET A 1 -15.89 -30.77 14.76
CA MET A 1 -16.34 -29.36 14.85
C MET A 1 -15.23 -28.40 15.30
N LEU A 2 -14.28 -28.83 16.15
CA LEU A 2 -13.10 -28.03 16.53
C LEU A 2 -12.29 -27.53 15.32
N ALA A 3 -12.08 -28.36 14.29
CA ALA A 3 -11.33 -27.97 13.10
C ALA A 3 -11.96 -26.77 12.36
N ILE A 4 -13.30 -26.73 12.24
CA ILE A 4 -14.01 -25.60 11.60
C ILE A 4 -13.81 -24.32 12.40
N VAL A 5 -13.92 -24.40 13.73
CA VAL A 5 -13.71 -23.26 14.63
C VAL A 5 -12.25 -22.80 14.61
N ALA A 6 -11.29 -23.72 14.56
CA ALA A 6 -9.86 -23.41 14.49
C ALA A 6 -9.48 -22.77 13.14
N TYR A 7 -9.98 -23.29 12.02
CA TYR A 7 -9.75 -22.69 10.70
C TYR A 7 -10.43 -21.32 10.55
N TRP A 8 -11.64 -21.15 11.10
CA TRP A 8 -12.30 -19.85 11.17
C TRP A 8 -11.56 -18.86 12.06
N ALA A 9 -11.07 -19.30 13.23
CA ALA A 9 -10.29 -18.46 14.14
C ALA A 9 -8.97 -18.02 13.52
N LEU A 10 -8.26 -18.90 12.79
CA LEU A 10 -7.05 -18.52 12.04
C LEU A 10 -7.36 -17.54 10.89
N PHE A 11 -8.51 -17.68 10.24
CA PHE A 11 -8.97 -16.74 9.22
C PHE A 11 -9.30 -15.36 9.81
N VAL A 12 -9.90 -15.32 11.00
CA VAL A 12 -10.19 -14.06 11.74
C VAL A 12 -8.93 -13.47 12.38
N ALA A 13 -7.95 -14.29 12.76
CA ALA A 13 -6.77 -13.85 13.50
C ALA A 13 -5.88 -12.87 12.71
N GLY A 14 -6.05 -12.77 11.39
CA GLY A 14 -5.35 -11.80 10.55
C GLY A 14 -3.85 -12.08 10.48
N THR A 15 -3.27 -11.97 9.28
CA THR A 15 -1.82 -11.91 9.16
C THR A 15 -1.34 -10.56 9.67
N THR A 16 -0.21 -10.52 10.39
CA THR A 16 0.42 -9.27 10.85
C THR A 16 1.13 -8.61 9.65
N VAL A 17 0.34 -8.04 8.74
CA VAL A 17 0.85 -7.25 7.61
C VAL A 17 1.09 -5.81 8.06
N VAL A 18 2.08 -5.17 7.44
CA VAL A 18 2.37 -3.76 7.69
C VAL A 18 1.21 -2.93 7.16
N SER A 19 0.53 -2.20 8.04
CA SER A 19 -0.54 -1.27 7.65
C SER A 19 -0.05 -0.29 6.58
N PRO A 20 -0.87 0.03 5.57
CA PRO A 20 -0.50 0.94 4.49
C PRO A 20 -0.55 2.41 4.98
N MET A 21 0.49 2.81 5.70
CA MET A 21 0.66 4.18 6.22
C MET A 21 1.36 5.07 5.21
N VAL A 22 0.73 6.18 4.84
CA VAL A 22 1.25 7.19 3.92
C VAL A 22 2.55 7.79 4.48
N GLY A 23 3.64 7.67 3.72
CA GLY A 23 4.94 8.20 4.09
C GLY A 23 5.12 9.65 3.64
N SER A 24 4.91 9.94 2.37
CA SER A 24 4.96 11.33 1.87
C SER A 24 3.93 11.55 0.78
N VAL A 25 3.43 12.79 0.70
CA VAL A 25 2.51 13.23 -0.34
C VAL A 25 3.18 14.32 -1.18
N ALA A 26 3.24 14.11 -2.50
CA ALA A 26 3.83 15.07 -3.42
C ALA A 26 2.96 16.35 -3.47
N PRO A 27 3.58 17.55 -3.47
CA PRO A 27 2.84 18.79 -3.69
C PRO A 27 2.18 18.78 -5.08
N ASP A 28 1.04 19.46 -5.21
CA ASP A 28 0.26 19.54 -6.46
C ASP A 28 -0.16 18.18 -7.05
N SER A 29 -0.35 17.17 -6.17
CA SER A 29 -0.85 15.85 -6.54
C SER A 29 -2.33 15.67 -6.19
N PRO A 30 -3.04 14.71 -6.81
CA PRO A 30 -4.43 14.40 -6.44
C PRO A 30 -4.61 14.10 -4.95
N ALA A 31 -3.63 13.43 -4.33
CA ALA A 31 -3.66 13.16 -2.89
C ALA A 31 -3.52 14.43 -2.04
N ALA A 32 -2.65 15.37 -2.45
CA ALA A 32 -2.51 16.66 -1.78
C ALA A 32 -3.77 17.52 -1.93
N GLU A 33 -4.37 17.56 -3.13
CA GLU A 33 -5.62 18.27 -3.38
C GLU A 33 -6.78 17.72 -2.55
N ALA A 34 -6.84 16.41 -2.35
CA ALA A 34 -7.83 15.76 -1.50
C ALA A 34 -7.59 16.00 0.01
N GLY A 35 -6.41 16.48 0.41
CA GLY A 35 -6.03 16.69 1.81
C GLY A 35 -5.45 15.46 2.51
N LEU A 36 -5.02 14.44 1.76
CA LEU A 36 -4.30 13.31 2.32
C LEU A 36 -2.90 13.77 2.75
N ALA A 37 -2.44 13.32 3.93
CA ALA A 37 -1.17 13.73 4.51
C ALA A 37 -0.31 12.55 4.96
N GLU A 38 0.96 12.82 5.22
CA GLU A 38 1.88 11.89 5.90
C GLU A 38 1.30 11.41 7.23
N GLY A 39 1.56 10.15 7.56
CA GLY A 39 1.06 9.50 8.78
C GLY A 39 -0.38 8.98 8.69
N HIS A 40 -1.13 9.31 7.63
CA HIS A 40 -2.47 8.76 7.41
C HIS A 40 -2.39 7.26 7.08
N GLU A 41 -3.21 6.44 7.74
CA GLU A 41 -3.37 5.03 7.43
C GLU A 41 -4.49 4.86 6.40
N ILE A 42 -4.20 4.28 5.23
CA ILE A 42 -5.23 3.97 4.23
C ILE A 42 -6.02 2.75 4.70
N VAL A 43 -7.31 2.90 5.00
CA VAL A 43 -8.13 1.79 5.50
C VAL A 43 -9.02 1.18 4.43
N ALA A 44 -9.44 1.97 3.43
CA ALA A 44 -10.22 1.48 2.31
C ALA A 44 -10.06 2.33 1.06
N ILE A 45 -10.26 1.71 -0.11
CA ILE A 45 -10.31 2.39 -1.40
C ILE A 45 -11.57 1.93 -2.13
N GLN A 46 -12.45 2.86 -2.47
CA GLN A 46 -13.75 2.57 -3.10
C GLN A 46 -14.60 1.56 -2.30
N GLY A 47 -14.48 1.57 -0.98
CA GLY A 47 -15.18 0.66 -0.06
C GLY A 47 -14.50 -0.71 0.13
N ASP A 48 -13.44 -1.03 -0.61
CA ASP A 48 -12.65 -2.25 -0.39
C ASP A 48 -11.60 -2.01 0.70
N GLU A 49 -11.52 -2.92 1.67
CA GLU A 49 -10.61 -2.84 2.81
C GLU A 49 -9.15 -3.05 2.36
N MET A 50 -8.26 -2.15 2.80
CA MET A 50 -6.83 -2.20 2.49
C MET A 50 -6.05 -2.59 3.74
N ARG A 51 -5.38 -3.75 3.72
CA ARG A 51 -4.61 -4.26 4.87
C ARG A 51 -3.11 -4.13 4.69
N SER A 52 -2.67 -3.89 3.46
CA SER A 52 -1.26 -3.79 3.10
C SER A 52 -1.06 -2.88 1.90
N TRP A 53 0.18 -2.46 1.67
CA TRP A 53 0.57 -1.75 0.46
C TRP A 53 0.38 -2.58 -0.81
N GLU A 54 0.45 -3.91 -0.71
CA GLU A 54 0.18 -4.82 -1.82
C GLU A 54 -1.30 -4.74 -2.23
N ASP A 55 -2.22 -4.77 -1.26
CA ASP A 55 -3.66 -4.62 -1.51
C ASP A 55 -3.96 -3.29 -2.19
N VAL A 56 -3.37 -2.19 -1.67
CA VAL A 56 -3.50 -0.85 -2.27
C VAL A 56 -3.01 -0.87 -3.72
N ASN A 57 -1.83 -1.42 -3.98
CA ASN A 57 -1.26 -1.46 -5.32
C ASN A 57 -2.15 -2.27 -6.28
N LEU A 58 -2.60 -3.47 -5.87
CA LEU A 58 -3.48 -4.31 -6.67
C LEU A 58 -4.83 -3.64 -6.94
N LYS A 59 -5.42 -3.01 -5.92
CA LYS A 59 -6.67 -2.27 -6.05
C LYS A 59 -6.52 -1.12 -7.03
N LEU A 60 -5.45 -0.33 -6.94
CA LEU A 60 -5.19 0.77 -7.86
C LEU A 60 -4.94 0.26 -9.30
N VAL A 61 -4.21 -0.84 -9.49
CA VAL A 61 -4.03 -1.46 -10.82
C VAL A 61 -5.37 -1.96 -11.38
N SER A 62 -6.28 -2.45 -10.55
CA SER A 62 -7.60 -2.93 -11.00
C SER A 62 -8.50 -1.84 -11.58
N ILE A 63 -8.23 -0.57 -11.27
CA ILE A 63 -9.02 0.59 -11.71
C ILE A 63 -8.33 1.42 -12.80
N ILE A 64 -7.34 0.86 -13.50
CA ILE A 64 -6.73 1.51 -14.68
C ILE A 64 -7.83 1.90 -15.68
N GLY A 65 -7.77 3.12 -16.20
CA GLY A 65 -8.79 3.70 -17.08
C GLY A 65 -9.95 4.38 -16.35
N PHE A 66 -9.99 4.33 -15.02
CA PHE A 66 -10.99 5.04 -14.24
C PHE A 66 -10.85 6.57 -14.40
N SER A 67 -11.98 7.25 -14.52
CA SER A 67 -12.09 8.70 -14.54
C SER A 67 -13.23 9.12 -13.62
N GLY A 68 -12.97 10.06 -12.73
CA GLY A 68 -13.90 10.50 -11.70
C GLY A 68 -13.21 10.70 -10.36
N GLU A 69 -14.00 10.61 -9.29
CA GLU A 69 -13.52 10.80 -7.93
C GLU A 69 -13.18 9.43 -7.30
N LEU A 70 -11.90 9.21 -7.05
CA LEU A 70 -11.40 8.03 -6.35
C LEU A 70 -11.51 8.26 -4.84
N ASN A 71 -12.44 7.55 -4.19
CA ASN A 71 -12.63 7.65 -2.76
C ASN A 71 -11.61 6.78 -2.02
N ILE A 72 -10.82 7.42 -1.16
CA ILE A 72 -9.89 6.79 -0.25
C ILE A 72 -10.35 7.10 1.17
N ASP A 73 -10.68 6.08 1.94
CA ASP A 73 -10.94 6.26 3.37
C ASP A 73 -9.59 6.07 4.09
N ALA A 74 -9.14 7.10 4.81
CA ALA A 74 -7.89 7.08 5.54
C ALA A 74 -8.07 7.61 6.97
N ARG A 75 -7.34 7.02 7.92
CA ARG A 75 -7.36 7.39 9.33
C ARG A 75 -6.14 8.28 9.63
N PRO A 76 -6.36 9.55 10.04
CA PRO A 76 -5.26 10.42 10.47
C PRO A 76 -4.53 9.86 11.69
N GLU A 77 -3.26 10.24 11.86
CA GLU A 77 -2.49 9.85 13.03
C GLU A 77 -3.15 10.37 14.33
N GLY A 78 -3.39 9.46 15.28
CA GLY A 78 -4.06 9.78 16.55
C GLY A 78 -5.59 9.89 16.49
N ALA A 79 -6.20 9.78 15.31
CA ALA A 79 -7.66 9.70 15.16
C ALA A 79 -8.14 8.24 15.29
N SER A 80 -9.33 8.04 15.86
CA SER A 80 -10.00 6.73 15.87
C SER A 80 -10.74 6.44 14.57
N ASP A 81 -11.36 7.47 14.01
CA ASP A 81 -12.26 7.35 12.87
C ASP A 81 -11.55 7.62 11.55
N ALA A 82 -11.92 6.85 10.52
CA ALA A 82 -11.48 7.10 9.17
C ALA A 82 -12.26 8.25 8.55
N GLN A 83 -11.56 9.07 7.76
CA GLN A 83 -12.13 10.17 6.98
C GLN A 83 -12.03 9.82 5.49
N ARG A 84 -13.00 10.31 4.71
CA ARG A 84 -13.04 10.09 3.26
C ARG A 84 -12.34 11.21 2.52
N TYR A 85 -11.44 10.85 1.61
CA TYR A 85 -10.67 11.72 0.74
C TYR A 85 -11.03 11.39 -0.72
N GLY A 86 -11.59 12.37 -1.43
CA GLY A 86 -11.96 12.23 -2.85
C GLY A 86 -10.84 12.74 -3.75
N LEU A 87 -10.13 11.82 -4.41
CA LEU A 87 -9.02 12.17 -5.31
C LEU A 87 -9.55 12.29 -6.75
N PRO A 88 -9.49 13.46 -7.38
CA PRO A 88 -9.88 13.60 -8.77
C PRO A 88 -8.85 12.92 -9.67
N VAL A 89 -9.28 11.94 -10.47
CA VAL A 89 -8.43 11.23 -11.43
C VAL A 89 -9.09 11.20 -12.81
N ASN A 90 -8.30 11.33 -13.87
CA ASN A 90 -8.77 11.25 -15.26
C ASN A 90 -7.83 10.33 -16.05
N ASP A 91 -8.41 9.41 -16.84
CA ASP A 91 -7.69 8.40 -17.61
C ASP A 91 -6.58 7.72 -16.79
N TYR A 92 -6.92 7.30 -15.57
CA TYR A 92 -5.96 6.84 -14.58
C TYR A 92 -5.06 5.73 -15.15
N LEU A 93 -3.74 5.94 -15.14
CA LEU A 93 -2.71 5.00 -15.60
C LEU A 93 -2.78 4.51 -17.06
N VAL A 94 -3.61 5.09 -17.93
CA VAL A 94 -3.81 4.60 -19.31
C VAL A 94 -2.55 4.69 -20.20
N ARG A 95 -1.59 5.58 -19.85
CA ARG A 95 -0.41 5.90 -20.69
C ARG A 95 0.94 5.62 -20.03
N GLN A 96 0.98 4.89 -18.93
CA GLN A 96 2.24 4.61 -18.21
C GLN A 96 2.73 3.18 -18.44
N ASP A 97 3.97 3.05 -18.88
CA ASP A 97 4.68 1.79 -19.01
C ASP A 97 6.12 1.94 -18.47
N PRO A 98 6.47 1.32 -17.33
CA PRO A 98 5.63 0.49 -16.46
C PRO A 98 4.60 1.32 -15.66
N PRO A 99 3.45 0.75 -15.26
CA PRO A 99 2.45 1.44 -14.45
C PRO A 99 2.97 1.74 -13.04
N GLN A 100 2.80 2.99 -12.58
CA GLN A 100 3.22 3.44 -11.24
C GLN A 100 2.03 4.03 -10.46
N PRO A 101 1.17 3.18 -9.86
CA PRO A 101 -0.11 3.60 -9.31
C PRO A 101 0.01 4.63 -8.19
N LEU A 102 0.87 4.35 -7.20
CA LEU A 102 1.05 5.22 -6.05
C LEU A 102 1.60 6.61 -6.43
N GLN A 103 2.61 6.63 -7.29
CA GLN A 103 3.24 7.88 -7.74
C GLN A 103 2.28 8.74 -8.56
N THR A 104 1.36 8.12 -9.31
CA THR A 104 0.33 8.86 -10.08
C THR A 104 -0.60 9.64 -9.17
N LEU A 105 -0.88 9.11 -7.97
CA LEU A 105 -1.65 9.82 -6.94
C LEU A 105 -0.79 10.77 -6.10
N GLY A 106 0.54 10.73 -6.27
CA GLY A 106 1.50 11.48 -5.45
C GLY A 106 1.76 10.87 -4.07
N ILE A 107 1.41 9.60 -3.85
CA ILE A 107 1.56 8.92 -2.56
C ILE A 107 2.84 8.08 -2.57
N THR A 108 3.62 8.17 -1.50
CA THR A 108 4.75 7.27 -1.25
C THR A 108 4.51 6.44 0.00
N PRO A 109 4.78 5.11 -0.03
CA PRO A 109 4.72 4.27 1.16
C PRO A 109 5.66 4.75 2.26
N TRP A 110 5.20 4.68 3.52
CA TRP A 110 6.13 4.76 4.64
C TRP A 110 7.10 3.57 4.59
N GLN A 111 8.40 3.86 4.69
CA GLN A 111 9.44 2.85 4.71
C GLN A 111 9.91 2.64 6.16
N PRO A 112 9.82 1.41 6.71
CA PRO A 112 10.45 1.12 7.99
C PRO A 112 11.98 1.20 7.83
N GLU A 113 12.65 1.97 8.69
CA GLU A 113 14.11 1.94 8.81
C GLU A 113 14.54 0.59 9.42
N PHE A 114 14.61 -0.46 8.62
CA PHE A 114 15.30 -1.67 9.06
C PHE A 114 16.80 -1.40 9.05
N PRO A 115 17.52 -1.48 10.18
CA PRO A 115 18.97 -1.64 10.11
C PRO A 115 19.19 -2.94 9.33
N ALA A 116 19.84 -2.83 8.17
CA ALA A 116 20.17 -3.96 7.32
C ALA A 116 21.20 -4.86 8.04
N VAL A 117 20.76 -5.63 9.04
CA VAL A 117 21.49 -6.79 9.50
C VAL A 117 21.20 -7.87 8.49
N LEU A 118 21.87 -7.79 7.34
CA LEU A 118 22.09 -8.92 6.46
C LEU A 118 22.88 -9.95 7.28
N GLY A 119 22.16 -10.78 8.02
CA GLY A 119 22.70 -11.97 8.64
C GLY A 119 23.28 -12.85 7.55
N GLN A 120 24.61 -12.79 7.43
CA GLN A 120 25.49 -13.63 6.63
C GLN A 120 24.95 -14.09 5.28
N VAL A 121 25.47 -13.46 4.23
CA VAL A 121 25.68 -14.14 2.95
C VAL A 121 26.19 -15.55 3.25
N VAL A 122 25.39 -16.57 2.92
CA VAL A 122 25.89 -17.94 2.77
C VAL A 122 27.05 -17.82 1.78
N SER A 123 28.26 -17.75 2.32
CA SER A 123 29.52 -17.78 1.60
C SER A 123 29.66 -19.20 1.05
N GLY A 124 29.01 -19.43 -0.09
CA GLY A 124 29.03 -20.69 -0.81
C GLY A 124 29.22 -20.43 -2.30
N ARG A 125 30.20 -19.60 -2.68
CA ARG A 125 30.76 -19.68 -4.03
C ARG A 125 31.90 -20.71 -3.97
N PRO A 126 31.80 -21.91 -4.59
CA PRO A 126 32.99 -22.64 -4.93
C PRO A 126 33.69 -21.84 -6.02
N GLN A 127 34.88 -21.34 -5.69
CA GLN A 127 35.81 -20.78 -6.66
C GLN A 127 36.12 -21.84 -7.71
N ILE A 128 35.91 -21.46 -8.97
CA ILE A 128 36.52 -22.12 -10.12
C ILE A 128 38.04 -21.99 -9.94
N ARG A 129 38.76 -23.11 -9.80
CA ARG A 129 40.20 -23.17 -10.02
C ARG A 129 40.42 -23.75 -11.41
N GLN A 130 40.86 -22.90 -12.33
CA GLN A 130 41.56 -23.33 -13.54
C GLN A 130 42.97 -23.78 -13.15
N ALA A 131 43.35 -24.98 -13.60
CA ALA A 131 44.65 -25.33 -14.18
C ALA A 131 44.59 -26.80 -14.61
#